data_AF-B2JXJ8-F1
#
_entry.id   AF-B2JXJ8-F1
#
_cell.length_a   1.000
_cell.length_b   1.000
_cell.length_c   1.000
_cell.angle_alpha   90.00
_cell.angle_beta   90.00
_cell.angle_gamma   90.00
#
_symmetry.space_group_name_H-M   'P 1'
#
loop_
_entity.id
_entity.type
_entity.pdbx_description
1 polymer ?
#
loop_
_entity_poly.entity_id
_entity_poly.type
_entity_poly.pdbx_seq_one_letter_code
_entity_poly.pdbx_strand_id
1 'polypeptide(L)' 'MASHNFTYKEVNYSVYVTEQKDGSWDWAYTMTKPPVYWRNQETSARNQEQAIEEARFDAERRIDAM' A
#
# COMPACT_ATOMS: atom_id res chain seq x y z
N MET A 1 6.26 -10.13 -6.74
CA MET A 1 5.92 -8.71 -6.47
C MET A 1 4.92 -8.26 -7.51
N ALA A 2 3.76 -7.79 -7.08
CA ALA A 2 2.71 -7.24 -7.93
C ALA A 2 2.48 -5.76 -7.57
N SER A 3 2.04 -4.94 -8.53
CA SER A 3 1.76 -3.52 -8.32
C SER A 3 0.37 -3.13 -8.81
N HIS A 4 -0.30 -2.25 -8.08
CA HIS A 4 -1.66 -1.78 -8.34
C HIS A 4 -1.70 -0.25 -8.24
N ASN A 5 -2.28 0.42 -9.24
CA ASN A 5 -2.40 1.88 -9.25
C ASN A 5 -3.80 2.29 -8.83
N PHE A 6 -3.87 3.32 -7.98
CA PHE A 6 -5.10 3.85 -7.45
C PHE A 6 -5.09 5.38 -7.53
N THR A 7 -6.30 5.95 -7.52
CA THR A 7 -6.52 7.40 -7.45
C THR A 7 -7.52 7.67 -6.34
N TYR A 8 -7.15 8.56 -5.41
CA TYR A 8 -8.02 9.02 -4.33
C TYR A 8 -7.87 10.52 -4.17
N LYS A 9 -8.99 11.28 -4.20
CA LYS A 9 -9.01 12.75 -4.12
C LYS A 9 -7.96 13.43 -5.03
N GLU A 10 -7.92 13.03 -6.30
CA GLU A 10 -6.98 13.54 -7.32
C GLU A 10 -5.50 13.20 -7.06
N VAL A 11 -5.17 12.44 -6.01
CA VAL A 11 -3.83 11.93 -5.73
C VAL A 11 -3.68 10.52 -6.30
N ASN A 12 -2.69 10.35 -7.17
CA ASN A 12 -2.32 9.04 -7.72
C ASN A 12 -1.29 8.36 -6.83
N TYR A 13 -1.52 7.10 -6.53
CA TYR A 13 -0.64 6.28 -5.72
C TYR A 13 -0.53 4.85 -6.25
N SER A 14 0.63 4.23 -6.06
CA SER A 14 0.92 2.86 -6.49
C SER A 14 1.19 2.00 -5.28
N VAL A 15 0.41 0.94 -5.10
CA VAL A 15 0.57 -0.09 -4.07
C VAL A 15 1.39 -1.25 -4.65
N TYR A 16 2.37 -1.71 -3.90
CA TYR A 16 3.21 -2.85 -4.19
C TYR A 16 2.97 -3.92 -3.14
N VAL A 17 2.75 -5.16 -3.56
CA VAL A 17 2.56 -6.29 -2.65
C VAL A 17 3.56 -7.39 -2.98
N THR A 18 4.10 -8.00 -1.93
CA THR A 18 5.13 -9.03 -2.02
C THR A 18 4.79 -10.19 -1.09
N GLU A 19 4.66 -11.38 -1.66
CA GLU A 19 4.56 -12.62 -0.91
C GLU A 19 5.92 -12.95 -0.27
N GLN A 20 5.89 -13.29 1.02
CA GLN A 20 7.02 -13.70 1.84
C GLN A 20 7.19 -15.22 1.79
N LYS A 21 8.35 -15.71 2.26
CA LYS A 21 8.67 -17.15 2.25
C LYS A 21 7.71 -18.00 3.10
N ASP A 22 7.04 -17.40 4.08
CA ASP A 22 6.07 -18.05 4.95
C ASP A 22 4.63 -17.97 4.43
N GLY A 23 4.41 -17.44 3.22
CA GLY A 23 3.10 -17.25 2.61
C GLY A 23 2.34 -16.02 3.09
N SER A 24 2.94 -15.22 3.99
CA SER A 24 2.40 -13.91 4.35
C SER A 24 2.67 -12.87 3.25
N TRP A 25 1.98 -11.74 3.31
CA TRP A 25 2.05 -10.70 2.29
C TRP A 25 2.42 -9.35 2.90
N ASP A 26 3.52 -8.79 2.44
CA ASP A 26 3.91 -7.41 2.76
C ASP A 26 3.39 -6.46 1.70
N TRP A 27 3.27 -5.19 2.10
CA TRP A 27 2.84 -4.13 1.21
C TRP A 27 3.66 -2.85 1.38
N ALA A 28 3.76 -2.11 0.29
CA ALA A 28 4.30 -0.76 0.25
C ALA A 28 3.45 0.10 -0.68
N TYR A 29 3.54 1.41 -0.58
CA TYR A 29 2.96 2.29 -1.59
C TYR A 29 3.83 3.52 -1.83
N THR A 30 3.67 4.09 -3.02
CA THR A 30 4.25 5.37 -3.39
C THR A 30 3.17 6.36 -3.77
N MET A 31 3.35 7.62 -3.42
CA MET A 31 2.56 8.76 -3.89
C MET A 31 3.49 9.74 -4.58
N THR A 32 3.02 10.42 -5.62
CA THR A 32 3.86 11.35 -6.39
C THR A 32 3.72 12.79 -5.92
N LYS A 33 2.59 13.16 -5.30
CA LYS A 33 2.31 14.51 -4.82
C LYS A 33 1.46 14.45 -3.54
N PRO A 34 2.06 14.63 -2.34
CA PRO A 34 3.51 14.76 -2.09
C PRO A 34 4.26 13.44 -2.39
N PRO A 35 5.58 13.50 -2.68
CA PRO A 35 6.40 12.31 -2.86
C PRO A 35 6.51 11.56 -1.54
N VAL A 36 5.85 10.41 -1.44
CA VAL A 36 5.84 9.55 -0.26
C VAL A 36 6.17 8.13 -0.69
N TYR A 37 7.02 7.46 0.08
CA TYR A 37 7.15 6.02 0.07
C TYR A 37 6.86 5.52 1.48
N TRP A 38 5.92 4.59 1.59
CA TRP A 38 5.60 3.95 2.86
C TRP A 38 5.52 2.45 2.68
N ARG A 39 5.83 1.69 3.74
CA ARG A 39 5.75 0.24 3.74
C ARG A 39 5.19 -0.26 5.08
N ASN A 40 4.59 -1.44 5.08
CA ASN A 40 4.17 -2.06 6.33
C ASN A 40 5.39 -2.28 7.26
N GLN A 41 5.23 -1.93 8.53
CA GLN A 41 6.27 -2.12 9.56
C GLN A 41 5.84 -3.08 10.67
N GLU A 42 4.56 -3.43 10.71
CA GLU A 42 3.96 -4.09 11.88
C GLU A 42 3.68 -5.57 11.61
N THR A 43 2.64 -5.86 10.83
CA THR A 43 2.16 -7.23 10.61
C THR A 43 1.98 -7.46 9.12
N SER A 44 2.45 -8.60 8.64
CA SER A 44 2.23 -9.05 7.26
C SER A 44 0.80 -9.57 7.11
N ALA A 45 0.17 -9.27 5.99
CA ALA A 45 -1.18 -9.71 5.67
C ALA A 45 -1.22 -11.23 5.37
N ARG A 46 -2.39 -11.84 5.53
CA ARG A 46 -2.57 -13.30 5.34
C ARG A 46 -2.73 -13.69 3.87
N ASN A 47 -3.09 -12.74 3.01
CA ASN A 47 -3.25 -12.93 1.59
C ASN A 47 -3.02 -11.61 0.84
N GLN A 48 -2.91 -11.71 -0.49
CA GLN A 48 -2.65 -10.57 -1.36
C GLN A 48 -3.74 -9.49 -1.27
N GLU A 49 -5.01 -9.88 -1.20
CA GLU A 49 -6.15 -8.96 -1.19
C GLU A 49 -6.15 -8.10 0.07
N GLN A 50 -5.92 -8.72 1.23
CA GLN A 50 -5.75 -8.03 2.50
C GLN A 50 -4.56 -7.06 2.45
N ALA A 51 -3.43 -7.46 1.87
CA ALA A 51 -2.27 -6.58 1.73
C ALA A 51 -2.58 -5.32 0.89
N ILE A 52 -3.38 -5.48 -0.17
CA ILE A 52 -3.84 -4.36 -1.00
C ILE A 52 -4.79 -3.46 -0.20
N GLU A 53 -5.78 -4.03 0.48
CA GLU A 53 -6.75 -3.27 1.27
C GLU A 53 -6.10 -2.46 2.40
N GLU A 54 -5.17 -3.07 3.15
CA GLU A 54 -4.43 -2.38 4.20
C GLU A 54 -3.56 -1.24 3.66
N ALA A 55 -2.84 -1.49 2.56
CA ALA A 55 -2.02 -0.47 1.92
C ALA A 55 -2.86 0.72 1.43
N ARG A 56 -4.02 0.44 0.82
CA ARG A 56 -4.97 1.47 0.39
C ARG A 56 -5.52 2.25 1.56
N PHE A 57 -5.95 1.56 2.62
CA PHE A 57 -6.49 2.20 3.82
C PHE A 57 -5.47 3.15 4.46
N ASP A 58 -4.21 2.74 4.61
CA ASP A 58 -3.18 3.64 5.15
C ASP A 58 -2.85 4.79 4.19
N ALA A 59 -2.74 4.54 2.89
CA ALA A 59 -2.47 5.58 1.89
C ALA A 59 -3.59 6.65 1.88
N GLU A 60 -4.85 6.23 1.79
CA GLU A 60 -6.02 7.11 1.75
C GLU A 60 -6.15 7.91 3.06
N ARG A 61 -5.91 7.27 4.23
CA ARG A 61 -5.86 7.96 5.53
C ARG A 61 -4.80 9.06 5.57
N ARG A 62 -3.64 8.85 4.94
CA ARG A 62 -2.59 9.88 4.88
C ARG A 62 -2.91 10.99 3.92
N ILE A 63 -3.53 10.67 2.78
CA ILE A 63 -4.03 11.68 1.84
C ILE A 63 -5.06 12.57 2.55
N ASP A 64 -5.93 12.00 3.38
CA ASP A 64 -6.89 12.76 4.19
C ASP A 64 -6.26 13.66 5.26
N ALA A 65 -5.05 13.32 5.72
CA ALA A 65 -4.33 14.06 6.74
C ALA A 65 -3.39 15.16 6.19
N MET A 66 -3.33 15.31 4.85
CA MET A 66 -2.54 16.32 4.14
C MET A 66 -3.37 17.55 3.83
#